data_AF-A0A8F5N0C4-F1
#
_entry.id   AF-A0A8F5N0C4-F1
#
_cell.length_a   1.000
_cell.length_b   1.000
_cell.length_c   1.000
_cell.angle_alpha   90.00
_cell.angle_beta   90.00
_cell.angle_gamma   90.00
#
_symmetry.space_group_name_H-M   'P 1'
#
loop_
_entity.id
_entity.type
_entity.pdbx_description
1 polymer ?
#
loop_
_entity_poly.entity_id
_entity_poly.type
_entity_poly.pdbx_seq_one_letter_code
_entity_poly.pdbx_strand_id
1 'polypeptide(L)'
;MAWKIPAPDAVHWPAAPSWSGWWRALMLSCSAVVMAGCGIYFWLHDSRALVYAFAGVVVLILLFAGIAGWWMYRYGVLLEHADGTTQYNAMLEAQWQRWAQEGMVVSGVSTLFPEQVRTPQDSGEPVSTLAPLRLPECPGSTYLFTELLAPLRVALQIFIRNQSLTVCLPESASEDDWQCFRSVWAALSLPLSAIQLSEMKPEPFSRQMTLWQQKDAVRTGWLIIRHNWTPGSEGTQGAVAWLLSHPDIRTGLRPCATLHRVFPTDNTLPDGDLRQFLQYQCVSNTMKGVWSDAVTQPHISRLMVALSQQHKAVAELGEATVIPPASPVQQYLPHWLGEMKDGETWFAVTQAIQMAEHTRETQVLALAKGNDKLKSTWQLGPKKPRDKEYDNQQEEYQKALGAAL
;
A
#
# COMPACT_ATOMS: atom_id res chain seq x y z
N MET A 1 -8.96 -10.66 3.21
CA MET A 1 -8.73 -9.21 3.41
C MET A 1 -9.37 -8.45 2.26
N ALA A 2 -9.98 -7.30 2.54
CA ALA A 2 -10.66 -6.45 1.56
C ALA A 2 -10.46 -4.98 1.96
N TRP A 3 -10.68 -4.06 1.03
CA TRP A 3 -10.47 -2.62 1.27
C TRP A 3 -11.38 -2.00 2.33
N LYS A 4 -12.39 -2.73 2.80
CA LYS A 4 -13.14 -2.38 4.01
C LYS A 4 -12.33 -2.75 5.26
N ILE A 5 -11.26 -1.99 5.51
CA ILE A 5 -10.36 -2.18 6.64
C ILE A 5 -11.08 -1.74 7.92
N PRO A 6 -11.14 -2.58 8.97
CA PRO A 6 -11.74 -2.20 10.24
C PRO A 6 -10.97 -1.05 10.89
N ALA A 7 -11.68 -0.20 11.63
CA ALA A 7 -11.03 0.85 12.42
C ALA A 7 -10.14 0.22 13.51
N PRO A 8 -9.01 0.85 13.87
CA PRO A 8 -8.16 0.38 14.96
C PRO A 8 -8.91 0.42 16.29
N ASP A 9 -8.52 -0.47 17.20
CA ASP A 9 -9.13 -0.54 18.52
C ASP A 9 -8.81 0.73 19.32
N ALA A 10 -9.78 1.24 20.07
CA ALA A 10 -9.63 2.47 20.83
C ALA A 10 -8.66 2.28 22.01
N VAL A 11 -7.52 2.98 21.95
CA VAL A 11 -6.51 2.96 23.01
C VAL A 11 -6.90 3.95 24.11
N HIS A 12 -7.09 3.42 25.33
CA HIS A 12 -7.44 4.22 26.49
C HIS A 12 -6.23 4.35 27.42
N TRP A 13 -5.50 5.47 27.31
CA TRP A 13 -4.37 5.75 28.18
C TRP A 13 -4.85 6.14 29.57
N PRO A 14 -4.43 5.42 30.64
CA PRO A 14 -4.80 5.80 31.99
C PRO A 14 -4.15 7.13 32.37
N ALA A 15 -4.93 8.05 32.94
CA ALA A 15 -4.41 9.31 33.45
C ALA A 15 -3.36 9.07 34.55
N ALA A 16 -2.28 9.86 34.54
CA ALA A 16 -1.22 9.72 35.53
C ALA A 16 -1.78 9.87 36.96
N PRO A 17 -1.38 8.99 37.89
CA PRO A 17 -1.87 9.04 39.27
C PRO A 17 -1.45 10.35 39.96
N SER A 18 -2.42 11.10 40.47
CA SER A 18 -2.19 12.33 41.25
C SER A 18 -1.96 12.03 42.74
N TRP A 19 -0.69 11.86 43.11
CA TRP A 19 -0.30 11.53 44.49
C TRP A 19 -0.45 12.68 45.50
N SER A 20 -0.56 13.92 45.03
CA SER A 20 -0.52 15.12 45.89
C SER A 20 -1.71 15.21 46.86
N GLY A 21 -2.92 14.92 46.40
CA GLY A 21 -4.11 14.90 47.27
C GLY A 21 -4.09 13.73 48.25
N TRP A 22 -3.52 12.60 47.83
CA TRP A 22 -3.47 11.38 48.61
C TRP A 22 -2.49 11.49 49.78
N TRP A 23 -1.29 12.04 49.56
CA TRP A 23 -0.34 12.37 50.63
C TRP A 23 -0.90 13.36 51.64
N ARG A 24 -1.64 14.37 51.17
CA ARG A 24 -2.30 15.35 52.06
C ARG A 24 -3.33 14.66 52.97
N ALA A 25 -4.16 13.77 52.43
CA ALA A 25 -5.16 13.04 53.21
C ALA A 25 -4.53 12.12 54.28
N LEU A 26 -3.43 11.43 53.94
CA LEU A 26 -2.67 10.63 54.90
C LEU A 26 -2.11 11.49 56.04
N MET A 27 -1.43 12.60 55.73
CA MET A 27 -0.85 13.46 56.75
C MET A 27 -1.92 14.10 57.66
N LEU A 28 -3.06 14.50 57.10
CA LEU A 28 -4.16 15.09 57.87
C LEU A 28 -4.80 14.07 58.81
N SER A 29 -4.99 12.84 58.34
CA SER A 29 -5.57 11.76 59.15
C SER A 29 -4.61 11.26 60.25
N CYS A 30 -3.31 11.13 59.96
CA CYS A 30 -2.30 10.86 60.98
C CYS A 30 -2.27 11.96 62.05
N SER A 31 -2.30 13.23 61.63
CA SER A 31 -2.32 14.36 62.56
C SER A 31 -3.55 14.36 63.46
N ALA A 32 -4.72 14.03 62.93
CA ALA A 32 -5.96 13.93 63.70
C ALA A 32 -5.91 12.82 64.77
N VAL A 33 -5.36 11.64 64.44
CA VAL A 33 -5.20 10.52 65.38
C VAL A 33 -4.23 10.88 66.50
N VAL A 34 -3.10 11.53 66.17
CA VAL A 34 -2.13 11.99 67.17
C VAL A 34 -2.73 13.06 68.08
N MET A 35 -3.42 14.06 67.53
CA MET A 35 -4.08 15.10 68.32
C MET A 35 -5.16 14.54 69.26
N ALA A 36 -5.96 13.58 68.79
CA ALA A 36 -6.95 12.90 69.62
C ALA A 36 -6.28 12.09 70.75
N GLY A 37 -5.22 11.34 70.45
CA GLY A 37 -4.46 10.59 71.43
C GLY A 37 -3.83 11.48 72.51
N CYS A 38 -3.22 12.59 72.11
CA CYS A 38 -2.65 13.58 73.03
C CYS A 38 -3.73 14.27 73.88
N GLY A 39 -4.90 14.60 73.30
CA GLY A 39 -6.01 15.20 74.03
C GLY A 39 -6.60 14.26 75.10
N ILE A 40 -6.78 12.98 74.74
CA ILE A 40 -7.24 11.94 75.67
C ILE A 40 -6.21 11.71 76.78
N TYR A 41 -4.92 11.64 76.44
CA TYR A 41 -3.84 11.53 77.41
C TYR A 41 -3.83 12.71 78.40
N PHE A 42 -3.92 13.94 77.90
CA PHE A 42 -3.91 15.14 78.76
C PHE A 42 -5.09 15.15 79.74
N TRP A 43 -6.28 14.70 79.30
CA TRP A 43 -7.49 14.74 80.12
C TRP A 43 -7.59 13.57 81.12
N LEU A 44 -7.19 12.35 80.72
CA LEU A 44 -7.31 11.14 81.55
C LEU A 44 -6.01 10.71 82.24
N HIS A 45 -4.87 11.28 81.87
CA HIS A 45 -3.52 10.89 82.31
C HIS A 45 -3.18 9.40 82.07
N ASP A 46 -3.88 8.73 81.14
CA ASP A 46 -3.65 7.33 80.82
C ASP A 46 -2.60 7.17 79.72
N SER A 47 -1.43 6.66 80.09
CA SER A 47 -0.32 6.35 79.18
C SER A 47 -0.70 5.37 78.05
N ARG A 48 -1.73 4.54 78.24
CA ARG A 48 -2.21 3.60 77.23
C ARG A 48 -2.81 4.30 76.02
N ALA A 49 -3.36 5.51 76.20
CA ALA A 49 -3.93 6.29 75.10
C ALA A 49 -2.88 6.62 74.02
N LEU A 50 -1.63 6.87 74.41
CA LEU A 50 -0.53 7.12 73.47
C LEU A 50 -0.14 5.87 72.68
N VAL A 51 -0.18 4.68 73.32
CA VAL A 51 0.09 3.39 72.65
C VAL A 51 -1.00 3.10 71.63
N TYR A 52 -2.28 3.32 71.96
CA TYR A 52 -3.38 3.14 71.02
C TYR A 52 -3.33 4.15 69.85
N ALA A 53 -2.94 5.40 70.11
CA ALA A 53 -2.77 6.39 69.05
C ALA A 53 -1.63 6.01 68.09
N PHE A 54 -0.49 5.53 68.62
CA PHE A 54 0.61 5.02 67.80
C PHE A 54 0.19 3.81 66.95
N ALA A 55 -0.47 2.83 67.57
CA ALA A 55 -1.01 1.68 66.86
C ALA A 55 -2.01 2.11 65.76
N GLY A 56 -2.87 3.09 66.05
CA GLY A 56 -3.81 3.66 65.09
C GLY A 56 -3.11 4.30 63.89
N VAL A 57 -2.05 5.07 64.11
CA VAL A 57 -1.24 5.65 63.02
C VAL A 57 -0.58 4.56 62.17
N VAL A 58 -0.01 3.52 62.79
CA VAL A 58 0.61 2.40 62.06
C VAL A 58 -0.42 1.67 61.20
N VAL A 59 -1.60 1.36 61.74
CA VAL A 59 -2.70 0.72 60.99
C VAL A 59 -3.13 1.61 59.82
N LEU A 60 -3.23 2.93 60.03
CA LEU A 60 -3.62 3.86 58.99
C LEU A 60 -2.58 3.92 57.87
N ILE A 61 -1.29 3.96 58.20
CA ILE A 61 -0.20 3.90 57.21
C ILE A 61 -0.28 2.60 56.40
N LEU A 62 -0.49 1.45 57.04
CA LEU A 62 -0.62 0.16 56.35
C LEU A 62 -1.82 0.11 55.42
N LEU A 63 -2.97 0.64 55.85
CA LEU A 63 -4.18 0.72 55.04
C LEU A 63 -3.96 1.59 53.79
N PHE A 64 -3.36 2.76 53.97
CA PHE A 64 -3.01 3.63 52.85
C PHE A 64 -2.00 2.93 51.93
N ALA A 65 -0.93 2.33 52.45
CA ALA A 65 0.04 1.58 51.65
C ALA A 65 -0.61 0.47 50.80
N GLY A 66 -1.57 -0.28 51.35
CA GLY A 66 -2.34 -1.29 50.62
C GLY A 66 -3.18 -0.70 49.48
N ILE A 67 -3.86 0.42 49.73
CA ILE A 67 -4.65 1.13 48.70
C ILE A 67 -3.74 1.70 47.59
N ALA A 68 -2.61 2.30 47.96
CA ALA A 68 -1.61 2.80 47.00
C ALA A 68 -1.02 1.66 46.16
N GLY A 69 -0.68 0.54 46.79
CA GLY A 69 -0.18 -0.66 46.10
C GLY A 69 -1.21 -1.21 45.11
N TRP A 70 -2.48 -1.32 45.54
CA TRP A 70 -3.56 -1.74 44.65
C TRP A 70 -3.78 -0.77 43.48
N TRP A 71 -3.73 0.53 43.74
CA TRP A 71 -3.93 1.54 42.72
C TRP A 71 -2.78 1.58 41.71
N MET A 72 -1.53 1.45 42.16
CA MET A 72 -0.37 1.29 41.28
C MET A 72 -0.45 0.00 40.46
N TYR A 73 -0.85 -1.12 41.07
CA TYR A 73 -1.05 -2.37 40.34
C TYR A 73 -2.11 -2.23 39.24
N ARG A 74 -3.28 -1.66 39.58
CA ARG A 74 -4.34 -1.41 38.60
C ARG A 74 -3.88 -0.46 37.49
N TYR A 75 -3.14 0.59 37.84
CA TYR A 75 -2.58 1.52 36.86
C TYR A 75 -1.59 0.82 35.91
N GLY A 76 -0.70 -0.01 36.45
CA GLY A 76 0.24 -0.82 35.67
C GLY A 76 -0.47 -1.74 34.69
N VAL A 77 -1.48 -2.49 35.15
CA VAL A 77 -2.28 -3.37 34.27
C VAL A 77 -2.99 -2.59 33.16
N LEU A 78 -3.53 -1.41 33.47
CA LEU A 78 -4.18 -0.56 32.46
C LEU A 78 -3.17 0.01 31.46
N LEU A 79 -1.97 0.35 31.91
CA LEU A 79 -0.89 0.82 31.05
C LEU A 79 -0.40 -0.29 30.12
N GLU A 80 -0.15 -1.49 30.65
CA GLU A 80 0.20 -2.67 29.85
C GLU A 80 -0.87 -3.03 28.82
N HIS A 81 -2.15 -2.89 29.18
CA HIS A 81 -3.24 -3.10 28.23
C HIS A 81 -3.28 -2.04 27.13
N ALA A 82 -3.05 -0.76 27.48
CA ALA A 82 -2.94 0.32 26.50
C ALA A 82 -1.75 0.10 25.55
N ASP A 83 -0.57 -0.25 26.10
CA ASP A 83 0.62 -0.58 25.31
C ASP A 83 0.35 -1.80 24.40
N GLY A 84 -0.23 -2.87 24.93
CA GLY A 84 -0.58 -4.06 24.16
C GLY A 84 -1.56 -3.77 23.01
N THR A 85 -2.59 -2.96 23.25
CA THR A 85 -3.54 -2.55 22.19
C THR A 85 -2.87 -1.67 21.13
N THR A 86 -1.93 -0.80 21.50
CA THR A 86 -1.17 0.00 20.53
C THR A 86 -0.29 -0.86 19.63
N GLN A 87 0.44 -1.82 20.22
CA GLN A 87 1.27 -2.75 19.47
C GLN A 87 0.44 -3.65 18.56
N TYR A 88 -0.71 -4.12 19.05
CA TYR A 88 -1.64 -4.91 18.24
C TYR A 88 -2.21 -4.11 17.06
N ASN A 89 -2.61 -2.86 17.28
CA ASN A 89 -3.06 -1.96 16.22
C ASN A 89 -1.96 -1.71 15.18
N ALA A 90 -0.71 -1.48 15.62
CA ALA A 90 0.43 -1.31 14.73
C ALA A 90 0.73 -2.58 13.91
N MET A 91 0.62 -3.76 14.54
CA MET A 91 0.76 -5.04 13.85
C MET A 91 -0.33 -5.23 12.79
N LEU A 92 -1.59 -4.94 13.12
CA LEU A 92 -2.70 -4.99 12.18
C LEU A 92 -2.47 -4.02 11.01
N GLU A 93 -2.07 -2.79 11.30
CA GLU A 93 -1.76 -1.78 10.28
C GLU A 93 -0.67 -2.29 9.32
N ALA A 94 0.42 -2.86 9.84
CA ALA A 94 1.48 -3.45 9.03
C ALA A 94 0.99 -4.63 8.18
N GLN A 95 0.11 -5.49 8.70
CA GLN A 95 -0.50 -6.58 7.93
C GLN A 95 -1.37 -6.06 6.79
N TRP A 96 -2.18 -5.03 7.05
CA TRP A 96 -3.01 -4.40 6.02
C TRP A 96 -2.19 -3.64 4.99
N GLN A 97 -1.09 -3.00 5.39
CA GLN A 97 -0.13 -2.38 4.47
C GLN A 97 0.50 -3.41 3.55
N ARG A 98 0.99 -4.53 4.10
CA ARG A 98 1.52 -5.63 3.29
C ARG A 98 0.49 -6.17 2.33
N TRP A 99 -0.72 -6.43 2.80
CA TRP A 99 -1.79 -6.90 1.92
C TRP A 99 -2.12 -5.89 0.81
N ALA A 100 -2.16 -4.59 1.11
CA ALA A 100 -2.42 -3.55 0.11
C ALA A 100 -1.29 -3.45 -0.94
N GLN A 101 -0.05 -3.67 -0.50
CA GLN A 101 1.17 -3.62 -1.31
C GLN A 101 1.51 -4.97 -1.98
N GLU A 102 0.85 -6.06 -1.62
CA GLU A 102 0.93 -7.31 -2.37
C GLU A 102 0.41 -7.08 -3.78
N GLY A 103 1.27 -7.29 -4.77
CA GLY A 103 1.02 -6.91 -6.14
C GLY A 103 1.66 -7.84 -7.14
N MET A 104 1.27 -7.74 -8.41
CA MET A 104 1.86 -8.54 -9.49
C MET A 104 3.18 -7.92 -9.94
N VAL A 105 4.20 -8.74 -10.13
CA VAL A 105 5.50 -8.30 -10.63
C VAL A 105 5.50 -8.28 -12.14
N VAL A 106 5.76 -7.13 -12.75
CA VAL A 106 5.99 -6.96 -14.18
C VAL A 106 7.47 -7.17 -14.46
N SER A 107 7.79 -8.24 -15.17
CA SER A 107 9.16 -8.65 -15.49
C SER A 107 9.60 -8.23 -16.91
N GLY A 108 8.65 -7.81 -17.75
CA GLY A 108 8.94 -7.34 -19.09
C GLY A 108 7.73 -6.64 -19.71
N VAL A 109 8.00 -5.60 -20.48
CA VAL A 109 7.00 -4.78 -21.18
C VAL A 109 7.49 -4.54 -22.61
N SER A 110 6.61 -4.71 -23.57
CA SER A 110 6.82 -4.30 -24.96
C SER A 110 5.65 -3.47 -25.44
N THR A 111 5.93 -2.46 -26.26
CA THR A 111 4.95 -1.44 -26.66
C THR A 111 5.12 -1.06 -28.12
N LEU A 112 3.98 -0.91 -28.80
CA LEU A 112 3.88 -0.30 -30.11
C LEU A 112 2.97 0.92 -29.96
N PHE A 113 3.59 2.09 -29.92
CA PHE A 113 2.90 3.37 -29.89
C PHE A 113 3.29 4.22 -31.10
N PRO A 114 2.43 5.15 -31.55
CA PRO A 114 2.79 6.12 -32.58
C PRO A 114 4.07 6.87 -32.20
N GLU A 115 4.92 7.20 -33.17
CA GLU A 115 6.20 7.90 -32.93
C GLU A 115 6.02 9.25 -32.22
N GLN A 116 4.83 9.85 -32.32
CA GLN A 116 4.49 11.10 -31.65
C GLN A 116 4.30 10.91 -30.13
N VAL A 117 4.12 9.67 -29.65
CA VAL A 117 4.16 9.32 -28.23
C VAL A 117 5.63 9.26 -27.84
N ARG A 118 6.15 10.36 -27.26
CA ARG A 118 7.50 10.36 -26.71
C ARG A 118 7.59 9.30 -25.62
N THR A 119 8.58 8.43 -25.72
CA THR A 119 8.83 7.48 -24.64
C THR A 119 9.39 8.23 -23.44
N PRO A 120 8.99 7.89 -22.21
CA PRO A 120 9.52 8.50 -20.99
C PRO A 120 11.05 8.50 -20.89
N GLN A 121 11.71 7.57 -21.59
CA GLN A 121 13.16 7.41 -21.60
C GLN A 121 13.90 8.54 -22.33
N ASP A 122 13.24 9.24 -23.25
CA ASP A 122 13.91 10.18 -24.16
C ASP A 122 13.96 11.62 -23.63
N SER A 123 13.01 12.04 -22.80
CA SER A 123 12.94 13.45 -22.36
C SER A 123 12.55 13.70 -20.91
N GLY A 124 12.00 12.70 -20.18
CA GLY A 124 11.44 12.93 -18.83
C GLY A 124 10.30 13.97 -18.79
N GLU A 125 9.85 14.44 -19.95
CA GLU A 125 8.79 15.44 -20.10
C GLU A 125 7.41 14.77 -19.97
N PRO A 126 6.41 15.48 -19.42
CA PRO A 126 5.05 14.94 -19.29
C PRO A 126 4.44 14.61 -20.67
N VAL A 127 3.80 13.45 -20.78
CA VAL A 127 3.10 12.99 -21.99
C VAL A 127 1.77 13.73 -22.14
N SER A 128 1.82 15.02 -22.48
CA SER A 128 0.62 15.83 -22.75
C SER A 128 0.53 16.15 -24.25
N THR A 129 -0.07 15.27 -25.05
CA THR A 129 -0.52 15.69 -26.39
C THR A 129 -1.80 16.52 -26.27
N LEU A 130 -2.48 16.94 -27.36
CA LEU A 130 -3.84 17.52 -27.33
C LEU A 130 -4.85 16.77 -28.24
N ALA A 131 -4.38 15.77 -28.99
CA ALA A 131 -5.16 15.00 -29.97
C ALA A 131 -4.84 13.50 -29.90
N PRO A 132 -5.80 12.61 -30.27
CA PRO A 132 -5.57 11.18 -30.32
C PRO A 132 -4.52 10.85 -31.38
N LEU A 133 -3.58 9.99 -31.03
CA LEU A 133 -2.51 9.57 -31.92
C LEU A 133 -2.88 8.23 -32.59
N ARG A 134 -2.60 8.13 -33.88
CA ARG A 134 -2.98 6.97 -34.70
C ARG A 134 -1.74 6.26 -35.21
N LEU A 135 -1.81 4.93 -35.23
CA LEU A 135 -0.82 4.09 -35.88
C LEU A 135 -1.10 4.07 -37.40
N PRO A 136 -0.08 3.77 -38.23
CA PRO A 136 -0.31 3.45 -39.63
C PRO A 136 -1.25 2.24 -39.76
N GLU A 137 -1.78 1.98 -40.96
CA GLU A 137 -2.65 0.81 -41.18
C GLU A 137 -1.97 -0.49 -40.73
N CYS A 138 -2.71 -1.33 -40.00
CA CYS A 138 -2.17 -2.55 -39.41
C CYS A 138 -1.77 -3.54 -40.53
N PRO A 139 -0.50 -3.98 -40.60
CA PRO A 139 -0.07 -4.96 -41.60
C PRO A 139 -0.66 -6.36 -41.40
N GLY A 140 -1.26 -6.63 -40.22
CA GLY A 140 -1.87 -7.89 -39.83
C GLY A 140 -1.39 -8.40 -38.46
N SER A 141 -2.07 -9.41 -37.92
CA SER A 141 -1.82 -9.97 -36.58
C SER A 141 -0.42 -10.59 -36.43
N THR A 142 0.13 -11.19 -37.49
CA THR A 142 1.50 -11.73 -37.48
C THR A 142 2.55 -10.65 -37.22
N TYR A 143 2.39 -9.47 -37.84
CA TYR A 143 3.28 -8.33 -37.63
C TYR A 143 3.18 -7.84 -36.18
N LEU A 144 1.94 -7.64 -35.70
CA LEU A 144 1.65 -7.23 -34.32
C LEU A 144 2.35 -8.13 -33.30
N PHE A 145 2.18 -9.45 -33.41
CA PHE A 145 2.79 -10.39 -32.47
C PHE A 145 4.31 -10.44 -32.60
N THR A 146 4.85 -10.35 -33.82
CA THR A 146 6.30 -10.37 -34.04
C THR A 146 6.96 -9.18 -33.36
N GLU A 147 6.45 -7.98 -33.59
CA GLU A 147 6.96 -6.74 -33.03
C GLU A 147 6.80 -6.68 -31.50
N LEU A 148 5.71 -7.21 -30.95
CA LEU A 148 5.52 -7.23 -29.50
C LEU A 148 6.39 -8.29 -28.79
N LEU A 149 6.55 -9.47 -29.38
CA LEU A 149 7.22 -10.61 -28.74
C LEU A 149 8.74 -10.63 -28.98
N ALA A 150 9.23 -10.10 -30.10
CA ALA A 150 10.66 -10.08 -30.40
C ALA A 150 11.49 -9.36 -29.31
N PRO A 151 11.10 -8.18 -28.80
CA PRO A 151 11.81 -7.52 -27.69
C PRO A 151 11.78 -8.33 -26.38
N LEU A 152 10.71 -9.09 -26.15
CA LEU A 152 10.53 -9.90 -24.95
C LEU A 152 11.19 -11.28 -25.04
N ARG A 153 11.75 -11.66 -26.19
CA ARG A 153 12.26 -13.02 -26.46
C ARG A 153 13.19 -13.52 -25.36
N VAL A 154 14.19 -12.73 -24.96
CA VAL A 154 15.17 -13.14 -23.94
C VAL A 154 14.50 -13.30 -22.58
N ALA A 155 13.63 -12.36 -22.20
CA ALA A 155 12.90 -12.41 -20.94
C ALA A 155 11.99 -13.66 -20.88
N LEU A 156 11.26 -13.93 -21.96
CA LEU A 156 10.40 -15.11 -22.09
C LEU A 156 11.22 -16.41 -22.01
N GLN A 157 12.38 -16.49 -22.67
CA GLN A 157 13.25 -17.67 -22.59
C GLN A 157 13.74 -17.95 -21.16
N ILE A 158 14.10 -16.91 -20.39
CA ILE A 158 14.51 -17.07 -18.99
C ILE A 158 13.31 -17.49 -18.14
N PHE A 159 12.17 -16.85 -18.33
CA PHE A 159 10.94 -17.11 -17.58
C PHE A 159 10.49 -18.58 -17.71
N ILE A 160 10.42 -19.04 -18.97
CA ILE A 160 9.87 -20.36 -19.35
C ILE A 160 10.75 -21.52 -18.88
N ARG A 161 12.04 -21.30 -18.62
CA ARG A 161 12.91 -22.35 -18.07
C ARG A 161 12.43 -22.86 -16.72
N ASN A 162 11.80 -22.00 -15.93
CA ASN A 162 11.45 -22.29 -14.55
C ASN A 162 9.94 -22.41 -14.33
N GLN A 163 9.12 -21.88 -15.24
CA GLN A 163 7.68 -21.70 -15.02
C GLN A 163 6.88 -21.89 -16.32
N SER A 164 5.61 -22.30 -16.18
CA SER A 164 4.65 -22.25 -17.27
C SER A 164 4.00 -20.87 -17.37
N LEU A 165 3.46 -20.58 -18.56
CA LEU A 165 2.92 -19.28 -18.92
C LEU A 165 1.48 -19.41 -19.39
N THR A 166 0.58 -18.61 -18.82
CA THR A 166 -0.79 -18.41 -19.30
C THR A 166 -0.80 -17.21 -20.23
N VAL A 167 -1.36 -17.36 -21.44
CA VAL A 167 -1.42 -16.28 -22.44
C VAL A 167 -2.83 -15.70 -22.51
N CYS A 168 -2.96 -14.38 -22.44
CA CYS A 168 -4.22 -13.66 -22.58
C CYS A 168 -4.18 -12.77 -23.83
N LEU A 169 -4.90 -13.18 -24.88
CA LEU A 169 -5.10 -12.39 -26.10
C LEU A 169 -6.26 -11.37 -25.93
N PRO A 170 -6.38 -10.38 -26.84
CA PRO A 170 -7.46 -9.38 -26.86
C PRO A 170 -8.88 -9.98 -27.01
N GLU A 171 -9.92 -9.24 -26.62
CA GLU A 171 -11.34 -9.67 -26.70
C GLU A 171 -11.81 -10.01 -28.11
N SER A 172 -11.27 -9.34 -29.11
CA SER A 172 -11.60 -9.56 -30.52
C SER A 172 -10.76 -10.65 -31.18
N ALA A 173 -9.92 -11.37 -30.42
CA ALA A 173 -9.04 -12.37 -30.99
C ALA A 173 -9.84 -13.57 -31.54
N SER A 174 -9.67 -13.84 -32.82
CA SER A 174 -10.19 -15.00 -33.52
C SER A 174 -9.30 -16.23 -33.32
N GLU A 175 -9.78 -17.41 -33.70
CA GLU A 175 -8.94 -18.62 -33.79
C GLU A 175 -7.74 -18.42 -34.72
N ASP A 176 -7.89 -17.63 -35.78
CA ASP A 176 -6.81 -17.31 -36.72
C ASP A 176 -5.72 -16.46 -36.04
N ASP A 177 -6.10 -15.56 -35.13
CA ASP A 177 -5.14 -14.78 -34.32
C ASP A 177 -4.36 -15.68 -33.37
N TRP A 178 -5.00 -16.69 -32.79
CA TRP A 178 -4.33 -17.71 -31.98
C TRP A 178 -3.34 -18.55 -32.80
N GLN A 179 -3.68 -18.92 -34.02
CA GLN A 179 -2.77 -19.61 -34.92
C GLN A 179 -1.58 -18.73 -35.31
N CYS A 180 -1.82 -17.45 -35.62
CA CYS A 180 -0.76 -16.47 -35.89
C CYS A 180 0.15 -16.27 -34.67
N PHE A 181 -0.41 -16.21 -33.46
CA PHE A 181 0.37 -16.13 -32.23
C PHE A 181 1.28 -17.36 -32.06
N ARG A 182 0.74 -18.58 -32.25
CA ARG A 182 1.52 -19.83 -32.12
C ARG A 182 2.62 -19.94 -33.17
N SER A 183 2.37 -19.49 -34.39
CA SER A 183 3.38 -19.51 -35.46
C SER A 183 4.53 -18.56 -35.16
N VAL A 184 4.24 -17.33 -34.70
CA VAL A 184 5.26 -16.36 -34.26
C VAL A 184 6.02 -16.87 -33.03
N TRP A 185 5.32 -17.46 -32.06
CA TRP A 185 5.93 -18.07 -30.88
C TRP A 185 6.97 -19.14 -31.24
N ALA A 186 6.59 -20.04 -32.15
CA ALA A 186 7.48 -21.09 -32.65
C ALA A 186 8.66 -20.49 -33.45
N ALA A 187 8.42 -19.46 -34.27
CA ALA A 187 9.46 -18.76 -35.02
C ALA A 187 10.48 -18.07 -34.09
N LEU A 188 10.06 -17.61 -32.92
CA LEU A 188 10.93 -17.06 -31.87
C LEU A 188 11.68 -18.13 -31.07
N SER A 189 11.63 -19.40 -31.48
CA SER A 189 12.27 -20.55 -30.81
C SER A 189 11.80 -20.77 -29.37
N LEU A 190 10.55 -20.43 -29.07
CA LEU A 190 9.95 -20.65 -27.75
C LEU A 190 9.15 -21.96 -27.74
N PRO A 191 9.27 -22.79 -26.69
CA PRO A 191 8.58 -24.08 -26.65
C PRO A 191 7.08 -23.89 -26.45
N LEU A 192 6.26 -24.56 -27.27
CA LEU A 192 4.79 -24.54 -27.12
C LEU A 192 4.32 -25.24 -25.84
N SER A 193 5.10 -26.21 -25.32
CA SER A 193 4.81 -26.91 -24.07
C SER A 193 4.82 -26.01 -22.84
N ALA A 194 5.42 -24.82 -22.94
CA ALA A 194 5.45 -23.85 -21.85
C ALA A 194 4.15 -23.05 -21.72
N ILE A 195 3.33 -23.01 -22.77
CA ILE A 195 2.06 -22.30 -22.77
C ILE A 195 1.01 -23.22 -22.15
N GLN A 196 0.47 -22.82 -21.00
CA GLN A 196 -0.79 -23.38 -20.53
C GLN A 196 -1.92 -22.74 -21.33
N LEU A 197 -2.50 -23.53 -22.22
CA LEU A 197 -3.66 -23.18 -23.01
C LEU A 197 -4.93 -23.22 -22.15
N SER A 198 -5.01 -22.28 -21.21
CA SER A 198 -6.28 -21.89 -20.62
C SER A 198 -6.71 -20.61 -21.32
N GLU A 199 -7.69 -20.71 -22.21
CA GLU A 199 -8.35 -19.54 -22.79
C GLU A 199 -9.01 -18.74 -21.66
N MET A 200 -8.33 -17.70 -21.20
CA MET A 200 -8.94 -16.77 -20.26
C MET A 200 -9.67 -15.69 -21.05
N LYS A 201 -11.00 -15.63 -20.88
CA LYS A 201 -11.77 -14.51 -21.39
C LYS A 201 -11.22 -13.22 -20.81
N PRO A 202 -11.00 -12.18 -21.63
CA PRO A 202 -10.56 -10.90 -21.10
C PRO A 202 -11.63 -10.36 -20.16
N GLU A 203 -11.16 -9.76 -19.07
CA GLU A 203 -12.00 -9.09 -18.10
C GLU A 203 -11.57 -7.62 -18.05
N PRO A 204 -12.45 -6.70 -17.59
CA PRO A 204 -12.06 -5.33 -17.32
C PRO A 204 -10.83 -5.30 -16.41
N PHE A 205 -9.94 -4.33 -16.66
CA PHE A 205 -8.63 -4.25 -16.03
C PHE A 205 -8.67 -4.45 -14.49
N SER A 206 -9.66 -3.87 -13.81
CA SER A 206 -9.88 -3.97 -12.35
C SER A 206 -10.12 -5.40 -11.87
N ARG A 207 -11.05 -6.07 -12.53
CA ARG A 207 -11.44 -7.44 -12.24
C ARG A 207 -10.31 -8.39 -12.61
N GLN A 208 -9.60 -8.10 -13.70
CA GLN A 208 -8.46 -8.87 -14.14
C GLN A 208 -7.31 -8.81 -13.11
N MET A 209 -6.99 -7.63 -12.55
CA MET A 209 -6.01 -7.49 -11.48
C MET A 209 -6.41 -8.25 -10.20
N THR A 210 -7.68 -8.17 -9.80
CA THR A 210 -8.15 -8.85 -8.58
C THR A 210 -8.16 -10.37 -8.72
N LEU A 211 -8.51 -10.90 -9.90
CA LEU A 211 -8.46 -12.33 -10.20
C LEU A 211 -7.03 -12.87 -10.11
N TRP A 212 -6.04 -12.15 -10.62
CA TRP A 212 -4.65 -12.60 -10.63
C TRP A 212 -3.96 -12.56 -9.27
N GLN A 213 -4.50 -11.78 -8.35
CA GLN A 213 -4.04 -11.76 -6.97
C GLN A 213 -4.64 -12.89 -6.11
N GLN A 214 -5.52 -13.73 -6.67
CA GLN A 214 -6.06 -14.90 -5.97
C GLN A 214 -5.04 -16.05 -5.98
N LYS A 215 -4.91 -16.73 -4.84
CA LYS A 215 -3.84 -17.71 -4.58
C LYS A 215 -3.86 -18.95 -5.49
N ASP A 216 -4.96 -19.23 -6.16
CA ASP A 216 -5.08 -20.39 -7.06
C ASP A 216 -4.34 -20.17 -8.40
N ALA A 217 -4.05 -18.90 -8.76
CA ALA A 217 -3.29 -18.51 -9.95
C ALA A 217 -1.76 -18.50 -9.75
N VAL A 218 -1.27 -18.88 -8.56
CA VAL A 218 0.12 -18.63 -8.08
C VAL A 218 1.20 -19.46 -8.77
N ARG A 219 0.84 -20.47 -9.57
CA ARG A 219 1.84 -21.39 -10.18
C ARG A 219 2.25 -21.03 -11.60
N THR A 220 1.66 -20.02 -12.21
CA THR A 220 1.98 -19.65 -13.60
C THR A 220 2.29 -18.17 -13.76
N GLY A 221 3.18 -17.88 -14.71
CA GLY A 221 3.33 -16.54 -15.24
C GLY A 221 2.21 -16.18 -16.19
N TRP A 222 2.08 -14.90 -16.49
CA TRP A 222 1.05 -14.38 -17.37
C TRP A 222 1.69 -13.54 -18.48
N LEU A 223 1.30 -13.80 -19.73
CA LEU A 223 1.64 -12.95 -20.86
C LEU A 223 0.35 -12.33 -21.40
N ILE A 224 0.25 -11.02 -21.28
CA ILE A 224 -0.98 -10.28 -21.62
C ILE A 224 -0.69 -9.46 -22.86
N ILE A 225 -1.53 -9.60 -23.87
CA ILE A 225 -1.45 -8.81 -25.09
C ILE A 225 -2.77 -8.05 -25.24
N ARG A 226 -2.65 -6.72 -25.41
CA ARG A 226 -3.78 -5.81 -25.63
C ARG A 226 -3.43 -4.87 -26.77
N HIS A 227 -4.36 -4.62 -27.67
CA HIS A 227 -4.18 -3.62 -28.72
C HIS A 227 -5.49 -2.89 -29.02
N ASN A 228 -5.35 -1.66 -29.47
CA ASN A 228 -6.39 -0.80 -30.03
C ASN A 228 -5.82 -0.29 -31.35
N TRP A 229 -5.98 -1.09 -32.41
CA TRP A 229 -5.41 -0.82 -33.73
C TRP A 229 -6.47 -1.00 -34.80
N THR A 230 -7.66 -0.42 -34.56
CA THR A 230 -8.82 -0.52 -35.43
C THR A 230 -9.11 0.83 -36.10
N PRO A 231 -9.43 0.84 -37.42
CA PRO A 231 -9.86 2.05 -38.10
C PRO A 231 -11.18 2.54 -37.50
N GLY A 232 -11.24 3.81 -37.09
CA GLY A 232 -12.42 4.41 -36.45
C GLY A 232 -12.40 4.45 -34.92
N SER A 233 -11.33 3.98 -34.28
CA SER A 233 -11.14 4.18 -32.84
C SER A 233 -11.04 5.68 -32.51
N GLU A 234 -11.80 6.12 -31.52
CA GLU A 234 -11.85 7.52 -31.07
C GLU A 234 -10.66 7.91 -30.18
N GLY A 235 -9.97 6.92 -29.61
CA GLY A 235 -8.83 7.12 -28.73
C GLY A 235 -7.47 6.88 -29.39
N THR A 236 -6.41 6.99 -28.58
CA THR A 236 -5.04 6.76 -29.04
C THR A 236 -4.85 5.27 -29.35
N GLN A 237 -4.36 4.98 -30.56
CA GLN A 237 -4.06 3.63 -30.99
C GLN A 237 -2.72 3.17 -30.43
N GLY A 238 -2.63 1.88 -30.16
CA GLY A 238 -1.44 1.29 -29.56
C GLY A 238 -1.57 -0.21 -29.36
N ALA A 239 -0.46 -0.86 -29.06
CA ALA A 239 -0.44 -2.23 -28.61
C ALA A 239 0.61 -2.44 -27.53
N VAL A 240 0.30 -3.31 -26.57
CA VAL A 240 1.19 -3.60 -25.43
C VAL A 240 1.20 -5.10 -25.14
N ALA A 241 2.37 -5.58 -24.71
CA ALA A 241 2.58 -6.92 -24.21
C ALA A 241 3.28 -6.88 -22.85
N TRP A 242 2.69 -7.52 -21.84
CA TRP A 242 3.21 -7.55 -20.47
C TRP A 242 3.49 -8.98 -20.03
N LEU A 243 4.65 -9.18 -19.42
CA LEU A 243 5.02 -10.41 -18.72
C LEU A 243 4.88 -10.20 -17.21
N LEU A 244 3.89 -10.85 -16.60
CA LEU A 244 3.60 -10.76 -15.18
C LEU A 244 3.90 -12.07 -14.43
N SER A 245 4.22 -11.94 -13.15
CA SER A 245 4.37 -13.06 -12.21
C SER A 245 3.93 -12.66 -10.81
N HIS A 246 3.52 -13.63 -10.01
CA HIS A 246 3.33 -13.43 -8.58
C HIS A 246 4.71 -13.14 -7.91
N PRO A 247 4.79 -12.27 -6.88
CA PRO A 247 6.03 -11.88 -6.23
C PRO A 247 6.79 -13.06 -5.59
N ASP A 248 6.06 -14.10 -5.20
CA ASP A 248 6.64 -15.32 -4.62
C ASP A 248 7.38 -16.19 -5.65
N ILE A 249 7.15 -15.95 -6.94
CA ILE A 249 7.75 -16.74 -8.02
C ILE A 249 9.15 -16.21 -8.32
N ARG A 250 10.15 -17.08 -8.16
CA ARG A 250 11.52 -16.80 -8.60
C ARG A 250 11.64 -16.99 -10.11
N THR A 251 11.39 -15.92 -10.85
CA THR A 251 11.48 -15.92 -12.33
C THR A 251 12.92 -15.86 -12.83
N GLY A 252 13.86 -15.37 -12.00
CA GLY A 252 15.24 -15.08 -12.40
C GLY A 252 15.38 -13.80 -13.24
N LEU A 253 14.28 -13.09 -13.48
CA LEU A 253 14.27 -11.80 -14.15
C LEU A 253 14.36 -10.66 -13.13
N ARG A 254 14.96 -9.56 -13.56
CA ARG A 254 14.88 -8.31 -12.80
C ARG A 254 13.46 -7.76 -12.98
N PRO A 255 12.73 -7.46 -11.89
CA PRO A 255 11.43 -6.82 -12.02
C PRO A 255 11.62 -5.41 -12.60
N CYS A 256 10.90 -5.10 -13.67
CA CYS A 256 10.72 -3.72 -14.10
C CYS A 256 9.95 -2.96 -13.01
N ALA A 257 8.99 -3.67 -12.39
CA ALA A 257 7.85 -3.01 -11.83
C ALA A 257 7.03 -3.95 -10.90
N THR A 258 6.44 -3.45 -9.81
CA THR A 258 5.37 -4.11 -9.04
C THR A 258 4.02 -3.39 -9.18
N LEU A 259 2.94 -4.09 -9.48
CA LEU A 259 1.59 -3.55 -9.61
C LEU A 259 0.79 -3.88 -8.33
N HIS A 260 0.66 -2.92 -7.41
CA HIS A 260 -0.09 -3.10 -6.16
C HIS A 260 -1.59 -3.27 -6.36
N ARG A 261 -2.30 -3.64 -5.28
CA ARG A 261 -3.75 -3.81 -5.31
C ARG A 261 -4.45 -2.51 -5.70
N VAL A 262 -5.34 -2.64 -6.68
CA VAL A 262 -6.28 -1.61 -7.11
C VAL A 262 -7.14 -1.18 -5.93
N PHE A 263 -7.25 0.12 -5.68
CA PHE A 263 -8.06 0.71 -4.61
C PHE A 263 -9.41 1.21 -5.16
N PRO A 264 -10.50 0.44 -5.05
CA PRO A 264 -11.79 0.84 -5.60
C PRO A 264 -12.30 2.08 -4.87
N THR A 265 -12.84 3.04 -5.61
CA THR A 265 -13.35 4.28 -5.01
C THR A 265 -14.49 4.88 -5.80
N ASP A 266 -15.43 5.49 -5.09
CA ASP A 266 -16.58 6.14 -5.67
C ASP A 266 -16.24 7.53 -6.28
N ASN A 267 -17.15 8.00 -7.13
CA ASN A 267 -17.13 9.29 -7.84
C ASN A 267 -16.85 10.49 -6.94
N THR A 268 -17.31 10.40 -5.69
CA THR A 268 -17.30 11.50 -4.73
C THR A 268 -15.97 11.63 -4.00
N LEU A 269 -15.12 10.59 -3.96
CA LEU A 269 -14.00 10.45 -3.01
C LEU A 269 -14.31 11.06 -1.65
N PRO A 270 -14.93 10.29 -0.75
CA PRO A 270 -14.95 10.73 0.63
C PRO A 270 -13.50 10.87 1.14
N ASP A 271 -13.24 11.88 1.97
CA ASP A 271 -11.91 12.14 2.53
C ASP A 271 -11.35 10.94 3.32
N GLY A 272 -12.23 10.07 3.81
CA GLY A 272 -11.86 8.81 4.47
C GLY A 272 -11.10 7.86 3.55
N ASP A 273 -11.58 7.67 2.32
CA ASP A 273 -10.95 6.80 1.31
C ASP A 273 -9.57 7.33 0.92
N LEU A 274 -9.42 8.66 0.82
CA LEU A 274 -8.14 9.29 0.52
C LEU A 274 -7.11 9.08 1.64
N ARG A 275 -7.53 9.21 2.90
CA ARG A 275 -6.64 8.96 4.05
C ARG A 275 -6.24 7.50 4.12
N GLN A 276 -7.20 6.60 3.95
CA GLN A 276 -6.94 5.16 3.93
C GLN A 276 -5.97 4.82 2.79
N PHE A 277 -6.19 5.39 1.62
CA PHE A 277 -5.30 5.27 0.48
C PHE A 277 -3.86 5.67 0.83
N LEU A 278 -3.65 6.88 1.38
CA LEU A 278 -2.32 7.37 1.77
C LEU A 278 -1.67 6.58 2.91
N GLN A 279 -2.48 5.97 3.79
CA GLN A 279 -2.01 5.21 4.95
C GLN A 279 -1.51 3.81 4.57
N TYR A 280 -2.20 3.13 3.64
CA TYR A 280 -1.92 1.72 3.33
C TYR A 280 -1.11 1.53 2.04
N GLN A 281 -1.20 2.45 1.09
CA GLN A 281 -0.42 2.40 -0.15
C GLN A 281 0.85 3.23 -0.02
N CYS A 282 1.94 2.72 -0.60
CA CYS A 282 3.17 3.47 -0.69
C CYS A 282 2.99 4.60 -1.70
N VAL A 283 2.95 5.84 -1.22
CA VAL A 283 2.95 7.02 -2.09
C VAL A 283 4.37 7.57 -2.20
N SER A 284 4.70 8.17 -3.34
CA SER A 284 6.01 8.80 -3.50
C SER A 284 6.22 9.87 -2.44
N ASN A 285 7.45 9.93 -1.90
CA ASN A 285 7.91 11.06 -1.07
C ASN A 285 8.15 12.32 -1.93
N THR A 286 7.92 12.25 -3.23
CA THR A 286 7.98 13.37 -4.16
C THR A 286 6.58 13.70 -4.67
N MET A 287 6.30 14.98 -4.92
CA MET A 287 5.06 15.41 -5.58
C MET A 287 5.08 15.18 -7.11
N LYS A 288 5.94 14.27 -7.58
CA LYS A 288 6.12 13.91 -8.98
C LYS A 288 5.53 12.52 -9.23
N GLY A 289 5.09 12.26 -10.46
CA GLY A 289 4.61 10.95 -10.86
C GLY A 289 3.15 10.66 -10.52
N VAL A 290 2.30 11.70 -10.46
CA VAL A 290 0.86 11.55 -10.33
C VAL A 290 0.19 11.74 -11.69
N TRP A 291 -0.58 10.74 -12.11
CA TRP A 291 -1.23 10.59 -13.40
C TRP A 291 -2.76 10.65 -13.20
N SER A 292 -3.45 11.56 -13.86
CA SER A 292 -4.92 11.71 -13.83
C SER A 292 -5.53 11.73 -15.23
N ASP A 293 -6.79 11.32 -15.29
CA ASP A 293 -7.69 11.70 -16.38
C ASP A 293 -8.42 13.03 -16.09
N ALA A 294 -9.10 13.56 -17.11
CA ALA A 294 -9.88 14.80 -16.98
C ALA A 294 -10.96 14.70 -15.87
N VAL A 295 -11.49 13.51 -15.61
CA VAL A 295 -12.57 13.29 -14.63
C VAL A 295 -12.05 13.26 -13.19
N THR A 296 -10.84 12.74 -12.97
CA THR A 296 -10.18 12.59 -11.66
C THR A 296 -9.22 13.72 -11.34
N GLN A 297 -8.96 14.64 -12.27
CA GLN A 297 -8.11 15.81 -12.05
C GLN A 297 -8.50 16.62 -10.79
N PRO A 298 -9.80 16.89 -10.50
CA PRO A 298 -10.19 17.58 -9.28
C PRO A 298 -9.83 16.78 -8.01
N HIS A 299 -9.88 15.45 -8.08
CA HIS A 299 -9.53 14.57 -6.96
C HIS A 299 -8.03 14.48 -6.73
N ILE A 300 -7.23 14.51 -7.80
CA ILE A 300 -5.76 14.57 -7.69
C ILE A 300 -5.33 15.85 -7.01
N SER A 301 -5.99 17.00 -7.27
CA SER A 301 -5.68 18.22 -6.52
C SER A 301 -5.83 18.04 -5.00
N ARG A 302 -6.84 17.30 -4.55
CA ARG A 302 -7.05 16.96 -3.12
C ARG A 302 -6.00 15.98 -2.60
N LEU A 303 -5.64 14.96 -3.39
CA LEU A 303 -4.55 14.03 -3.06
C LEU A 303 -3.24 14.79 -2.86
N MET A 304 -2.91 15.71 -3.76
CA MET A 304 -1.70 16.52 -3.68
C MET A 304 -1.69 17.41 -2.43
N VAL A 305 -2.84 18.00 -2.07
CA VAL A 305 -2.97 18.77 -0.82
C VAL A 305 -2.77 17.86 0.39
N ALA A 306 -3.40 16.69 0.44
CA ALA A 306 -3.26 15.75 1.55
C ALA A 306 -1.81 15.24 1.69
N LEU A 307 -1.15 14.90 0.59
CA LEU A 307 0.28 14.56 0.55
C LEU A 307 1.15 15.70 1.06
N SER A 308 0.84 16.94 0.66
CA SER A 308 1.57 18.12 1.14
C SER A 308 1.46 18.30 2.65
N GLN A 309 0.28 18.04 3.22
CA GLN A 309 0.01 18.17 4.65
C GLN A 309 0.73 17.06 5.43
N GLN A 310 0.70 15.83 4.93
CA GLN A 310 1.44 14.71 5.52
C GLN A 310 2.95 14.98 5.52
N HIS A 311 3.49 15.52 4.42
CA HIS A 311 4.91 15.90 4.36
C HIS A 311 5.27 17.01 5.35
N LYS A 312 4.40 18.02 5.51
CA LYS A 312 4.61 19.08 6.50
C LYS A 312 4.64 18.51 7.92
N ALA A 313 3.68 17.65 8.27
CA ALA A 313 3.66 17.01 9.58
C ALA A 313 4.93 16.18 9.85
N VAL A 314 5.41 15.40 8.86
CA VAL A 314 6.65 14.62 8.98
C VAL A 314 7.90 15.53 9.08
N ALA A 315 7.92 16.65 8.36
CA ALA A 315 9.01 17.63 8.44
C ALA A 315 9.04 18.36 9.80
N GLU A 316 7.87 18.67 10.37
CA GLU A 316 7.74 19.27 11.70
C GLU A 316 8.16 18.30 12.83
N LEU A 317 8.05 16.99 12.60
CA LEU A 317 8.53 15.93 13.48
C LEU A 317 10.04 15.65 13.40
N GLY A 318 10.78 16.32 12.49
CA GLY A 318 12.23 16.49 12.59
C GLY A 318 13.14 15.48 11.86
N GLU A 319 12.63 14.59 11.01
CA GLU A 319 13.48 13.54 10.40
C GLU A 319 13.93 13.74 8.93
N ALA A 320 13.54 14.81 8.23
CA ALA A 320 14.13 15.09 6.91
C ALA A 320 13.99 16.54 6.45
N THR A 321 15.05 17.09 5.85
CA THR A 321 14.96 18.28 4.98
C THR A 321 14.13 17.92 3.74
N VAL A 322 12.83 18.21 3.81
CA VAL A 322 11.92 18.10 2.67
C VAL A 322 12.05 19.36 1.83
N ILE A 323 12.71 19.28 0.68
CA ILE A 323 12.69 20.34 -0.33
C ILE A 323 11.40 20.18 -1.13
N PRO A 324 10.40 21.07 -0.97
CA PRO A 324 9.21 21.02 -1.82
C PRO A 324 9.62 21.31 -3.27
N PRO A 325 9.14 20.55 -4.27
CA PRO A 325 9.43 20.88 -5.66
C PRO A 325 8.80 22.23 -6.02
N ALA A 326 9.51 23.02 -6.84
CA ALA A 326 9.11 24.36 -7.25
C ALA A 326 7.76 24.41 -8.00
N SER A 327 7.31 23.29 -8.57
CA SER A 327 5.92 23.04 -8.95
C SER A 327 5.63 21.54 -8.90
N PRO A 328 4.39 21.11 -8.58
CA PRO A 328 3.99 19.73 -8.80
C PRO A 328 4.01 19.47 -10.30
N VAL A 329 4.97 18.68 -10.79
CA VAL A 329 5.00 18.24 -12.19
C VAL A 329 3.89 17.21 -12.33
N GLN A 330 2.68 17.69 -12.60
CA GLN A 330 1.52 16.87 -12.91
C GLN A 330 1.71 16.29 -14.32
N GLN A 331 1.71 14.98 -14.43
CA GLN A 331 1.68 14.31 -15.72
C GLN A 331 0.21 14.23 -16.14
N TYR A 332 -0.21 15.25 -16.88
CA TYR A 332 -1.52 15.35 -17.48
C TYR A 332 -1.48 14.62 -18.83
N LEU A 333 -2.32 13.60 -19.03
CA LEU A 333 -2.40 12.83 -20.28
C LEU A 333 -3.75 13.03 -20.95
N PRO A 334 -4.02 14.16 -21.60
CA PRO A 334 -5.38 14.49 -21.97
C PRO A 334 -5.95 13.65 -23.14
N HIS A 335 -5.18 12.79 -23.83
CA HIS A 335 -5.62 12.04 -25.05
C HIS A 335 -5.44 10.54 -24.97
N TRP A 336 -4.81 10.08 -23.91
CA TRP A 336 -4.95 8.70 -23.49
C TRP A 336 -6.20 8.57 -22.61
N LEU A 337 -6.87 9.72 -22.32
CA LEU A 337 -7.89 9.90 -21.31
C LEU A 337 -8.97 10.92 -21.74
N GLY A 338 -9.65 10.62 -22.84
CA GLY A 338 -11.10 10.85 -22.92
C GLY A 338 -11.84 9.80 -22.06
N GLU A 339 -13.14 9.57 -22.27
CA GLU A 339 -13.80 8.39 -21.69
C GLU A 339 -13.03 7.12 -22.11
N MET A 340 -12.22 6.58 -21.19
CA MET A 340 -11.37 5.41 -21.45
C MET A 340 -12.22 4.20 -21.85
N LYS A 341 -12.00 3.69 -23.06
CA LYS A 341 -12.46 2.34 -23.43
C LYS A 341 -11.59 1.29 -22.71
N ASP A 342 -12.08 0.06 -22.50
CA ASP A 342 -11.42 -0.97 -21.63
C ASP A 342 -9.96 -1.26 -21.98
N GLY A 343 -9.57 -1.09 -23.24
CA GLY A 343 -8.21 -1.30 -23.72
C GLY A 343 -7.23 -0.16 -23.38
N GLU A 344 -7.70 1.06 -23.18
CA GLU A 344 -6.85 2.26 -23.07
C GLU A 344 -6.19 2.37 -21.68
N THR A 345 -6.81 1.77 -20.66
CA THR A 345 -6.25 1.63 -19.31
C THR A 345 -4.89 0.94 -19.32
N TRP A 346 -4.74 -0.10 -20.15
CA TRP A 346 -3.48 -0.83 -20.30
C TRP A 346 -2.37 0.05 -20.83
N PHE A 347 -2.69 0.95 -21.75
CA PHE A 347 -1.70 1.85 -22.31
C PHE A 347 -1.27 2.87 -21.27
N ALA A 348 -2.22 3.54 -20.59
CA ALA A 348 -1.91 4.54 -19.57
C ALA A 348 -1.04 3.95 -18.44
N VAL A 349 -1.39 2.75 -17.97
CA VAL A 349 -0.55 2.06 -16.97
C VAL A 349 0.82 1.76 -17.54
N THR A 350 0.92 1.30 -18.80
CA THR A 350 2.23 1.01 -19.43
C THR A 350 3.16 2.22 -19.45
N GLN A 351 2.63 3.41 -19.76
CA GLN A 351 3.40 4.65 -19.72
C GLN A 351 3.87 4.99 -18.30
N ALA A 352 3.01 4.78 -17.30
CA ALA A 352 3.41 4.91 -15.91
C ALA A 352 4.51 3.90 -15.54
N ILE A 353 4.47 2.67 -16.07
CA ILE A 353 5.56 1.68 -15.88
C ILE A 353 6.88 2.18 -16.44
N GLN A 354 6.88 2.67 -17.67
CA GLN A 354 8.09 3.19 -18.32
C GLN A 354 8.65 4.41 -17.60
N MET A 355 7.79 5.31 -17.09
CA MET A 355 8.21 6.46 -16.28
C MET A 355 8.76 6.02 -14.91
N ALA A 356 8.16 5.03 -14.27
CA ALA A 356 8.65 4.47 -13.01
C ALA A 356 10.05 3.88 -13.18
N GLU A 357 10.28 3.15 -14.28
CA GLU A 357 11.57 2.57 -14.59
C GLU A 357 12.64 3.65 -14.84
N HIS A 358 12.28 4.73 -15.55
CA HIS A 358 13.18 5.83 -15.84
C HIS A 358 13.52 6.67 -14.60
N THR A 359 12.51 7.10 -13.86
CA THR A 359 12.67 7.98 -12.68
C THR A 359 13.09 7.25 -11.42
N ARG A 360 12.84 5.93 -11.34
CA ARG A 360 12.95 5.11 -10.12
C ARG A 360 12.09 5.62 -8.96
N GLU A 361 11.00 6.32 -9.28
CA GLU A 361 10.04 6.86 -8.32
C GLU A 361 8.69 6.16 -8.44
N THR A 362 7.96 6.09 -7.33
CA THR A 362 6.59 5.59 -7.27
C THR A 362 5.68 6.42 -8.17
N GLN A 363 4.89 5.76 -9.02
CA GLN A 363 3.88 6.42 -9.84
C GLN A 363 2.48 6.17 -9.24
N VAL A 364 1.63 7.18 -9.25
CA VAL A 364 0.25 7.12 -8.75
C VAL A 364 -0.67 7.42 -9.91
N LEU A 365 -1.61 6.52 -10.21
CA LEU A 365 -2.57 6.69 -11.30
C LEU A 365 -3.99 6.80 -10.74
N ALA A 366 -4.77 7.77 -11.18
CA ALA A 366 -6.19 7.84 -10.92
C ALA A 366 -6.93 7.88 -12.25
N LEU A 367 -7.88 6.96 -12.44
CA LEU A 367 -8.68 6.87 -13.66
C LEU A 367 -10.18 6.74 -13.30
N ALA A 368 -11.05 7.38 -14.04
CA ALA A 368 -12.49 7.20 -13.95
C ALA A 368 -12.99 6.44 -15.18
N LYS A 369 -13.94 5.52 -14.97
CA LYS A 369 -14.62 4.84 -16.07
C LYS A 369 -16.08 4.53 -15.73
N GLY A 370 -17.03 5.04 -16.52
CA GLY A 370 -18.46 4.71 -16.37
C GLY A 370 -18.97 4.72 -14.92
N ASN A 371 -19.66 3.64 -14.50
CA ASN A 371 -20.09 3.40 -13.11
C ASN A 371 -19.03 2.69 -12.25
N ASP A 372 -17.96 2.13 -12.83
CA ASP A 372 -16.87 1.43 -12.11
C ASP A 372 -15.63 2.31 -12.08
N LYS A 373 -15.50 3.12 -11.03
CA LYS A 373 -14.40 4.08 -10.92
C LYS A 373 -13.17 3.46 -10.28
N LEU A 374 -12.08 3.50 -11.04
CA LEU A 374 -10.84 2.80 -10.76
C LEU A 374 -9.76 3.74 -10.27
N LYS A 375 -9.63 3.86 -8.96
CA LYS A 375 -8.34 4.30 -8.44
C LYS A 375 -7.44 3.10 -8.24
N SER A 376 -6.22 3.24 -8.70
CA SER A 376 -5.22 2.23 -8.47
C SER A 376 -3.89 2.90 -8.45
N THR A 377 -3.15 2.68 -7.38
CA THR A 377 -1.81 3.22 -7.29
C THR A 377 -0.80 2.16 -7.58
N TRP A 378 0.17 2.55 -8.40
CA TRP A 378 1.07 1.63 -9.06
C TRP A 378 2.49 2.01 -8.69
N GLN A 379 2.93 1.61 -7.50
CA GLN A 379 4.33 1.75 -7.15
C GLN A 379 5.12 0.60 -7.78
N LEU A 380 5.93 0.94 -8.77
CA LEU A 380 6.78 -0.02 -9.45
C LEU A 380 8.24 0.16 -9.01
N GLY A 381 8.78 -0.88 -8.40
CA GLY A 381 10.23 -1.04 -8.13
C GLY A 381 10.60 -0.92 -6.65
N PRO A 382 11.56 -1.72 -6.16
CA PRO A 382 11.68 -2.02 -4.74
C PRO A 382 12.27 -0.81 -4.01
N LYS A 383 11.53 -0.21 -3.09
CA LYS A 383 12.18 0.14 -1.84
C LYS A 383 12.26 -1.15 -1.06
N LYS A 384 13.46 -1.48 -0.59
CA LYS A 384 13.60 -2.39 0.55
C LYS A 384 12.47 -2.00 1.52
N PRO A 385 11.55 -2.91 1.88
CA PRO A 385 10.82 -2.68 3.10
C PRO A 385 11.86 -2.33 4.18
N ARG A 386 11.47 -1.49 5.15
CA ARG A 386 12.24 -1.34 6.39
C ARG A 386 12.22 -2.71 7.13
N ASP A 387 12.79 -3.75 6.53
CA ASP A 387 12.77 -5.14 7.01
C ASP A 387 13.95 -5.45 7.90
N LYS A 388 14.77 -4.45 8.27
CA LYS A 388 15.69 -4.64 9.40
C LYS A 388 14.98 -4.57 10.74
N GLU A 389 13.83 -3.90 10.80
CA GLU A 389 13.09 -3.71 12.06
C GLU A 389 12.09 -4.84 12.29
N TYR A 390 11.48 -5.37 11.22
CA TYR A 390 10.59 -6.52 11.30
C TYR A 390 11.30 -7.84 11.62
N ASP A 391 12.44 -8.13 10.98
CA ASP A 391 13.21 -9.34 11.29
C ASP A 391 13.75 -9.28 12.74
N ASN A 392 14.18 -8.10 13.20
CA ASN A 392 14.62 -7.89 14.58
C ASN A 392 13.46 -7.99 15.59
N GLN A 393 12.29 -7.40 15.31
CA GLN A 393 11.14 -7.47 16.21
C GLN A 393 10.53 -8.87 16.27
N GLN A 394 10.55 -9.62 15.17
CA GLN A 394 10.09 -11.01 15.14
C GLN A 394 11.10 -11.95 15.83
N GLU A 395 12.41 -11.72 15.71
CA GLU A 395 13.44 -12.41 16.51
C GLU A 395 13.33 -12.08 18.00
N GLU A 396 13.10 -10.81 18.37
CA GLU A 396 12.93 -10.38 19.76
C GLU A 396 11.65 -10.95 20.37
N TYR A 397 10.54 -10.97 19.62
CA TYR A 397 9.28 -11.58 20.06
C TYR A 397 9.42 -13.10 20.22
N GLN A 398 10.10 -13.79 19.30
CA GLN A 398 10.37 -15.23 19.42
C GLN A 398 11.35 -15.54 20.57
N LYS A 399 12.36 -14.69 20.82
CA LYS A 399 13.22 -14.79 22.02
C LYS A 399 12.45 -14.58 23.32
N ALA A 400 11.53 -13.61 23.35
CA ALA A 400 10.70 -13.35 24.53
C ALA A 400 9.74 -14.52 24.84
N LEU A 401 9.19 -15.17 23.81
CA LEU A 401 8.37 -16.38 23.96
C LEU A 401 9.19 -17.63 24.31
N GLY A 402 10.41 -17.76 23.78
CA GLY A 402 11.31 -18.88 24.07
C GLY A 402 11.98 -18.83 25.45
N ALA A 403 11.99 -17.68 26.11
CA ALA A 403 12.49 -17.51 27.48
C ALA A 403 11.40 -17.70 28.56
N ALA A 404 10.15 -17.94 28.16
CA ALA A 404 8.99 -18.15 29.04
C ALA A 404 8.54 -19.62 29.16
N LEU A 405 9.36 -20.56 28.67
CA LEU A 405 9.26 -22.01 28.89
C LEU A 405 10.57 -22.49 29.53
#